data_AF-A0A2E8NDS3-F1
#
_entry.id   AF-A0A2E8NDS3-F1
#
_cell.length_a   1.000
_cell.length_b   1.000
_cell.length_c   1.000
_cell.angle_alpha   90.00
_cell.angle_beta   90.00
_cell.angle_gamma   90.00
#
_symmetry.space_group_name_H-M   'P 1'
#
loop_
_entity.id
_entity.type
_entity.pdbx_description
1 polymer ?
#
loop_
_entity_poly.entity_id
_entity_poly.type
_entity_poly.pdbx_seq_one_letter_code
_entity_poly.pdbx_strand_id
1 'polypeptide(L)'
;MPEYEEVGAVVVGASFDTVEAQKQFADDQGFPYRLLADTTKEMGRAYGAEQEEKPWPARISYLIDPEGTIVRAYDLAGQDLESHAQVVLDDIRELSAT
;
A
#
# COMPACT_ATOMS: atom_id res chain seq x y z
N MET A 1 13.26 -1.07 -2.72
CA MET A 1 12.88 0.00 -3.67
C MET A 1 13.72 1.18 -3.27
N PRO A 2 14.91 1.33 -3.88
CA PRO A 2 15.93 2.23 -3.36
C PRO A 2 15.43 3.67 -3.17
N GLU A 3 14.60 4.14 -4.10
CA GLU A 3 14.11 5.52 -4.12
C GLU A 3 13.21 5.84 -2.92
N TYR A 4 12.45 4.86 -2.41
CA TYR A 4 11.63 5.01 -1.21
C TYR A 4 12.49 4.94 0.06
N GLU A 5 13.48 4.04 0.09
CA GLU A 5 14.41 3.90 1.21
C GLU A 5 15.27 5.17 1.38
N GLU A 6 15.70 5.78 0.28
CA GLU A 6 16.46 7.04 0.25
C GLU A 6 15.69 8.23 0.85
N VAL A 7 14.37 8.25 0.73
CA VAL A 7 13.50 9.27 1.35
C VAL A 7 12.95 8.84 2.71
N GLY A 8 13.47 7.74 3.29
CA GLY A 8 13.09 7.25 4.61
C GLY A 8 11.70 6.59 4.66
N ALA A 9 11.13 6.22 3.53
CA ALA A 9 9.83 5.58 3.43
C ALA A 9 9.95 4.05 3.26
N VAL A 10 8.99 3.33 3.84
CA VAL A 10 8.86 1.88 3.69
C VAL A 10 7.56 1.55 2.96
N VAL A 11 7.61 0.56 2.06
CA VAL A 11 6.44 0.08 1.33
C VAL A 11 5.93 -1.20 2.00
N VAL A 12 4.62 -1.26 2.22
CA VAL A 12 3.92 -2.44 2.72
C VAL A 12 2.65 -2.62 1.90
N GLY A 13 2.50 -3.78 1.28
CA GLY A 13 1.25 -4.18 0.64
C GLY A 13 0.37 -4.99 1.59
N ALA A 14 -0.90 -5.12 1.27
CA ALA A 14 -1.84 -5.96 2.02
C ALA A 14 -2.94 -6.52 1.12
N SER A 15 -3.42 -7.71 1.46
CA SER A 15 -4.61 -8.30 0.84
C SER A 15 -5.37 -9.14 1.86
N PHE A 16 -6.55 -9.65 1.48
CA PHE A 16 -7.33 -10.58 2.28
C PHE A 16 -6.85 -12.03 2.16
N ASP A 17 -5.77 -12.28 1.42
CA ASP A 17 -5.20 -13.62 1.24
C ASP A 17 -4.44 -14.09 2.49
N THR A 18 -4.17 -15.38 2.56
CA THR A 18 -3.38 -15.96 3.67
C THR A 18 -1.91 -15.57 3.58
N VAL A 19 -1.18 -15.78 4.67
CA VAL A 19 0.28 -15.55 4.73
C VAL A 19 1.01 -16.37 3.66
N GLU A 20 0.59 -17.63 3.45
CA GLU A 20 1.19 -18.52 2.47
C GLU A 20 0.98 -17.99 1.04
N ALA A 21 -0.23 -17.53 0.72
CA ALA A 21 -0.55 -16.97 -0.59
C ALA A 21 0.20 -15.66 -0.84
N GLN A 22 0.27 -14.77 0.15
CA GLN A 22 1.04 -13.52 0.06
C GLN A 22 2.54 -13.80 -0.10
N LYS A 23 3.08 -14.79 0.61
CA LYS A 23 4.48 -15.20 0.47
C LYS A 23 4.76 -15.73 -0.93
N GLN A 24 3.94 -16.64 -1.43
CA GLN A 24 4.08 -17.19 -2.78
C GLN A 24 4.03 -16.08 -3.82
N PHE A 25 3.06 -15.15 -3.69
CA PHE A 25 2.93 -14.02 -4.60
C PHE A 25 4.14 -13.07 -4.56
N ALA A 26 4.64 -12.75 -3.37
CA ALA A 26 5.85 -11.94 -3.22
C ALA A 26 7.09 -12.60 -3.85
N ASP A 27 7.25 -13.92 -3.65
CA ASP A 27 8.36 -14.70 -4.20
C ASP A 27 8.26 -14.78 -5.74
N ASP A 28 7.06 -15.01 -6.29
CA ASP A 28 6.82 -15.12 -7.75
C ASP A 28 7.02 -13.78 -8.48
N GLN A 29 6.64 -12.67 -7.86
CA GLN A 29 6.77 -11.34 -8.45
C GLN A 29 8.12 -10.68 -8.12
N GLY A 30 8.93 -11.27 -7.23
CA GLY A 30 10.20 -10.71 -6.80
C GLY A 30 10.04 -9.38 -6.06
N PHE A 31 8.97 -9.20 -5.28
CA PHE A 31 8.73 -7.93 -4.61
C PHE A 31 9.79 -7.65 -3.53
N PRO A 32 10.38 -6.44 -3.52
CA PRO A 32 11.37 -6.06 -2.51
C PRO A 32 10.75 -5.58 -1.20
N TYR A 33 9.43 -5.71 -1.02
CA TYR A 33 8.67 -5.21 0.11
C TYR A 33 7.76 -6.27 0.71
N ARG A 34 7.29 -6.02 1.94
CA ARG A 34 6.45 -6.96 2.69
C ARG A 34 5.00 -6.88 2.25
N LEU A 35 4.34 -8.03 2.28
CA LEU A 35 2.90 -8.17 2.08
C LEU A 35 2.25 -8.69 3.35
N LEU A 36 1.25 -7.97 3.87
CA LEU A 36 0.45 -8.36 5.03
C LEU A 36 -0.74 -9.22 4.59
N ALA A 37 -1.10 -10.18 5.43
CA ALA A 37 -2.29 -11.00 5.28
C ALA A 37 -3.38 -10.51 6.24
N ASP A 38 -4.45 -9.94 5.70
CA ASP A 38 -5.61 -9.44 6.44
C ASP A 38 -6.80 -10.39 6.27
N THR A 39 -6.64 -11.63 6.72
CA THR A 39 -7.63 -12.70 6.53
C THR A 39 -8.95 -12.45 7.28
N THR A 40 -8.94 -11.57 8.29
CA THR A 40 -10.13 -11.15 9.04
C THR A 40 -10.84 -9.94 8.43
N LYS A 41 -10.21 -9.26 7.45
CA LYS A 41 -10.65 -7.99 6.86
C LYS A 41 -10.71 -6.81 7.85
N GLU A 42 -10.20 -6.97 9.07
CA GLU A 42 -10.27 -5.94 10.11
C GLU A 42 -9.49 -4.69 9.68
N MET A 43 -8.31 -4.87 9.08
CA MET A 43 -7.51 -3.76 8.58
C MET A 43 -8.16 -3.14 7.35
N GLY A 44 -8.62 -3.95 6.39
CA GLY A 44 -9.31 -3.47 5.21
C GLY A 44 -10.54 -2.64 5.56
N ARG A 45 -11.30 -3.03 6.59
CA ARG A 45 -12.42 -2.23 7.09
C ARG A 45 -11.95 -0.92 7.71
N ALA A 46 -10.95 -0.97 8.58
CA ALA A 46 -10.42 0.22 9.27
C ALA A 46 -9.83 1.25 8.28
N TYR A 47 -9.23 0.77 7.20
CA TYR A 47 -8.64 1.59 6.13
C TYR A 47 -9.58 1.79 4.94
N GLY A 48 -10.87 1.45 5.03
CA GLY A 48 -11.83 1.71 3.94
C GLY A 48 -11.61 0.91 2.64
N ALA A 49 -10.80 -0.15 2.68
CA ALA A 49 -10.55 -1.06 1.56
C ALA A 49 -11.61 -2.17 1.43
N GLU A 50 -12.42 -2.44 2.45
CA GLU A 50 -13.45 -3.48 2.38
C GLU A 50 -14.56 -3.11 1.38
N GLN A 51 -14.89 -4.07 0.50
CA GLN A 51 -16.00 -3.95 -0.45
C GLN A 51 -17.03 -5.05 -0.12
N GLU A 52 -18.24 -4.68 0.27
CA GLU A 52 -19.27 -5.63 0.75
C GLU A 52 -19.57 -6.75 -0.26
N GLU A 53 -19.59 -6.42 -1.56
CA GLU A 53 -19.94 -7.37 -2.62
C GLU A 53 -18.74 -8.08 -3.26
N LYS A 54 -17.50 -7.81 -2.82
CA LYS A 54 -16.29 -8.39 -3.45
C LYS A 54 -15.43 -9.17 -2.44
N PRO A 55 -14.82 -10.28 -2.87
CA PRO A 55 -13.94 -11.05 -1.99
C PRO A 55 -12.53 -10.45 -1.87
N TRP A 56 -12.21 -9.37 -2.61
CA TRP A 56 -10.91 -8.69 -2.58
C TRP A 56 -11.04 -7.23 -2.13
N PRO A 57 -9.97 -6.62 -1.56
CA PRO A 57 -9.99 -5.23 -1.15
C PRO A 57 -10.07 -4.28 -2.35
N ALA A 58 -10.56 -3.07 -2.12
CA ALA A 58 -10.45 -1.97 -3.07
C ALA A 58 -8.95 -1.64 -3.30
N ARG A 59 -8.63 -1.16 -4.51
CA ARG A 59 -7.28 -0.68 -4.81
C ARG A 59 -7.16 0.74 -4.28
N ILE A 60 -6.63 0.85 -3.07
CA ILE A 60 -6.35 2.12 -2.41
C ILE A 60 -4.96 2.08 -1.80
N SER A 61 -4.37 3.25 -1.55
CA SER A 61 -3.12 3.35 -0.80
C SER A 61 -3.13 4.60 0.08
N TYR A 62 -2.27 4.59 1.08
CA TYR A 62 -2.14 5.66 2.07
C TYR A 62 -0.68 6.01 2.26
N LEU A 63 -0.39 7.31 2.36
CA LEU A 63 0.89 7.79 2.87
C LEU A 63 0.71 8.12 4.35
N ILE A 64 1.50 7.47 5.19
CA ILE A 64 1.46 7.59 6.65
C ILE A 64 2.77 8.22 7.11
N ASP A 65 2.70 9.30 7.87
CA ASP A 65 3.87 9.98 8.43
C ASP A 65 4.47 9.22 9.64
N PRO A 66 5.67 9.59 10.12
CA PRO A 66 6.31 8.94 11.27
C PRO A 66 5.50 8.97 12.57
N GLU A 67 4.60 9.95 12.73
CA GLU A 67 3.68 10.10 13.85
C GLU A 67 2.45 9.16 13.74
N GLY A 68 2.29 8.46 12.62
CA GLY A 68 1.20 7.52 12.37
C GLY A 68 -0.05 8.18 11.76
N THR A 69 0.08 9.39 11.24
CA THR A 69 -1.01 10.14 10.61
C THR A 69 -1.08 9.84 9.12
N ILE A 70 -2.28 9.58 8.61
CA ILE A 70 -2.52 9.51 7.17
C ILE A 70 -2.47 10.94 6.60
N VAL A 71 -1.40 11.26 5.86
CA VAL A 71 -1.20 12.59 5.25
C VAL A 71 -1.67 12.66 3.79
N ARG A 72 -1.84 11.50 3.14
CA ARG A 72 -2.47 11.33 1.81
C ARG A 72 -3.24 10.02 1.72
N ALA A 73 -4.33 10.04 0.95
CA ALA A 73 -5.13 8.88 0.59
C ALA A 73 -5.35 8.87 -0.92
N TYR A 74 -5.16 7.72 -1.56
CA TYR A 74 -5.24 7.57 -3.01
C TYR A 74 -6.25 6.49 -3.38
N ASP A 75 -7.27 6.86 -4.15
CA ASP A 75 -8.19 5.92 -4.79
C ASP A 75 -7.63 5.53 -6.17
N LEU A 76 -7.27 4.26 -6.32
CA LEU A 76 -6.63 3.72 -7.52
C LEU A 76 -7.62 2.94 -8.40
N ALA A 77 -8.92 3.02 -8.12
CA ALA A 77 -9.94 2.41 -8.94
C ALA A 77 -9.92 3.01 -10.37
N GLY A 78 -9.55 2.19 -11.36
CA GLY A 78 -9.49 2.62 -12.76
C GLY A 78 -8.31 3.55 -13.09
N GLN A 79 -7.36 3.73 -12.17
CA GLN A 79 -6.16 4.54 -12.38
C GLN A 79 -5.03 3.76 -13.05
N ASP A 80 -4.11 4.50 -13.67
CA ASP A 80 -2.83 3.95 -14.11
C ASP A 80 -1.92 3.67 -12.91
N LEU A 81 -1.66 2.39 -12.68
CA LEU A 81 -0.83 1.94 -11.56
C LEU A 81 0.67 2.12 -11.82
N GLU A 82 1.10 2.26 -13.08
CA GLU A 82 2.52 2.43 -13.41
C GLU A 82 3.05 3.77 -12.87
N SER A 83 2.25 4.83 -13.02
CA SER A 83 2.62 6.18 -12.57
C SER A 83 2.49 6.40 -11.06
N HIS A 84 1.71 5.57 -10.36
CA HIS A 84 1.35 5.82 -8.96
C HIS A 84 2.56 5.84 -8.02
N ALA A 85 3.55 4.97 -8.25
CA ALA A 85 4.76 4.94 -7.44
C ALA A 85 5.56 6.25 -7.51
N GLN A 86 5.50 6.96 -8.65
CA GLN A 86 6.16 8.25 -8.80
C GLN A 86 5.37 9.36 -8.08
N VAL A 87 4.04 9.34 -8.18
CA VAL A 87 3.16 10.28 -7.47
C VAL A 87 3.43 10.25 -5.97
N VAL A 88 3.50 9.06 -5.37
CA VAL A 88 3.77 8.93 -3.93
C VAL A 88 5.17 9.43 -3.56
N LEU A 89 6.19 9.18 -4.38
CA LEU A 89 7.55 9.69 -4.14
C LEU A 89 7.61 11.23 -4.16
N ASP A 90 6.88 11.85 -5.08
CA ASP A 90 6.85 13.31 -5.18
C ASP A 90 6.09 13.92 -4.00
N ASP A 91 4.98 13.32 -3.56
CA ASP A 91 4.26 13.72 -2.36
C ASP A 91 5.13 13.61 -1.09
N ILE A 92 5.93 12.55 -0.95
CA ILE A 92 6.89 12.41 0.18
C ILE A 92 7.91 13.56 0.16
N ARG A 93 8.46 13.88 -1.01
CA ARG A 93 9.47 14.96 -1.16
C ARG A 93 8.87 16.34 -0.87
N GLU A 94 7.65 16.60 -1.32
CA GLU A 94 6.94 17.86 -1.03
C GLU A 94 6.71 18.03 0.47
N LEU A 95 6.19 16.99 1.13
CA LEU A 95 5.92 17.02 2.57
C LEU A 95 7.19 17.12 3.42
N SER A 96 8.30 16.53 2.96
CA SER A 96 9.59 16.58 3.67
C SER A 96 10.36 17.89 3.49
N ALA A 97 9.93 18.75 2.55
CA ALA A 97 10.55 20.05 2.31
C ALA A 97 10.01 21.17 3.22
N THR A 98 9.04 20.86 4.08
CA THR A 98 8.35 21.79 4.99
C THR A 98 8.81 21.56 6.43
#